data_AF-A0A352SIU6-F1
#
_entry.id   AF-A0A352SIU6-F1
#
_cell.length_a   1.000
_cell.length_b   1.000
_cell.length_c   1.000
_cell.angle_alpha   90.00
_cell.angle_beta   90.00
_cell.angle_gamma   90.00
#
_symmetry.space_group_name_H-M   'P 1'
#
loop_
_entity.id
_entity.type
_entity.pdbx_description
1 polymer ?
#
loop_
_entity_poly.entity_id
_entity_poly.type
_entity_poly.pdbx_seq_one_letter_code
_entity_poly.pdbx_strand_id
1 'polypeptide(L)'
;MKKQILFAATALMLTAGVVAGSNESEAKAPKKIAINKKNFPDQVFRELVKSNYDKNKDKKLSKGEIKKAKKFGTSSTKNSIKIKKSKYGKYTKKYIKDIKNFKGIEKLTNLQKFVANETSVKTINLKKNKNLTYLEMQDGNLRKIDLNSNKKLKYVYLAYNKISSLKMNKCKKLLIVNIQGHMVKKVKINRNKATVVYGEDYYAPYAVTKVKENFSNLNKAGQMDGDGIFCVYEWATDHSNCLRKTVSGAAMASQPVALDADAAAKAKGMQQITAQWKDAKGNFYFLADKDGDMVAKTAYYLVKVNAQGKIEAELAVNDQLIPNMTGIQEKYSMELLAVQNNTAVLSILTTGNNGVVTVDLDKLTITKEAVCSFIPKTAEGDVIAGVEQDGFEFHDVVVSKLVSSGVQKAADGKTDVEKCLLSNGHVMSIPLRESYGMYGSAVQIYGQNIYVISGEGFFKAKLTAKKFTQLYGISNFDGIQESEVTFSLAMKNEKEIYLMSEKQDDDDKVTYQLQAGKIG
;
A
#
# COMPACT_ATOMS: atom_id res chain seq x y z
N MET A 1 -11.57 -34.81 -78.55
CA MET A 1 -11.39 -35.07 -77.10
C MET A 1 -10.10 -34.41 -76.63
N LYS A 2 -10.15 -33.75 -75.46
CA LYS A 2 -9.03 -33.25 -74.62
C LYS A 2 -8.08 -32.16 -75.18
N LYS A 3 -8.37 -30.90 -74.79
CA LYS A 3 -7.56 -29.95 -73.95
C LYS A 3 -6.01 -30.07 -74.03
N GLN A 4 -5.18 -29.02 -74.06
CA GLN A 4 -5.30 -27.54 -73.98
C GLN A 4 -3.86 -26.94 -73.94
N ILE A 5 -3.73 -25.63 -74.24
CA ILE A 5 -2.66 -24.65 -73.83
C ILE A 5 -1.32 -24.74 -74.61
N LEU A 6 -0.86 -23.80 -75.46
CA LEU A 6 -0.70 -22.31 -75.50
C LEU A 6 0.62 -21.79 -74.88
N PHE A 7 1.53 -21.20 -75.70
CA PHE A 7 2.03 -19.80 -75.63
C PHE A 7 3.32 -19.52 -76.46
N ALA A 8 3.30 -18.39 -77.20
CA ALA A 8 4.37 -17.43 -77.59
C ALA A 8 3.94 -16.79 -78.95
N ALA A 9 4.13 -15.50 -79.28
CA ALA A 9 5.30 -14.66 -79.06
C ALA A 9 5.04 -13.15 -79.35
N THR A 10 5.97 -12.32 -78.82
CA THR A 10 6.62 -11.10 -79.40
C THR A 10 5.85 -9.85 -79.89
N ALA A 11 6.02 -8.77 -79.11
CA ALA A 11 6.87 -7.57 -79.35
C ALA A 11 6.61 -6.50 -80.44
N LEU A 12 6.82 -5.24 -80.00
CA LEU A 12 7.19 -3.96 -80.65
C LEU A 12 6.13 -3.12 -81.41
N MET A 13 5.95 -1.85 -81.00
CA MET A 13 6.53 -0.67 -81.66
C MET A 13 6.21 0.66 -80.94
N LEU A 14 7.17 1.59 -80.96
CA LEU A 14 7.10 3.00 -80.54
C LEU A 14 6.52 3.87 -81.67
N THR A 15 5.71 4.89 -81.36
CA THR A 15 5.64 6.16 -82.12
C THR A 15 5.12 7.32 -81.24
N ALA A 16 5.52 8.53 -81.62
CA ALA A 16 5.57 9.77 -80.85
C ALA A 16 4.24 10.53 -80.72
N GLY A 17 4.18 11.42 -79.72
CA GLY A 17 3.15 12.46 -79.60
C GLY A 17 3.58 13.57 -78.65
N VAL A 18 3.93 14.72 -79.21
CA VAL A 18 4.23 15.99 -78.52
C VAL A 18 2.99 16.44 -77.74
N VAL A 19 3.14 16.71 -76.43
CA VAL A 19 2.18 17.53 -75.69
C VAL A 19 2.94 18.67 -75.02
N ALA A 20 2.54 19.89 -75.41
CA ALA A 20 2.96 21.16 -74.89
C ALA A 20 2.79 21.23 -73.36
N GLY A 21 3.75 21.86 -72.70
CA GLY A 21 3.73 22.05 -71.26
C GLY A 21 2.56 22.92 -70.79
N SER A 22 1.83 22.41 -69.81
CA SER A 22 1.25 23.23 -68.75
C SER A 22 1.98 22.88 -67.45
N ASN A 23 2.79 23.81 -66.96
CA ASN A 23 3.32 23.75 -65.60
C ASN A 23 2.17 24.02 -64.62
N GLU A 24 1.38 23.00 -64.30
CA GLU A 24 0.67 22.96 -63.03
C GLU A 24 1.63 22.38 -61.99
N SER A 25 2.21 23.27 -61.18
CA SER A 25 2.86 22.84 -59.95
C SER A 25 1.80 22.21 -59.05
N GLU A 26 1.67 20.88 -59.08
CA GLU A 26 0.91 20.13 -58.07
C GLU A 26 1.54 20.43 -56.70
N ALA A 27 0.93 21.37 -55.98
CA ALA A 27 1.23 21.64 -54.60
C ALA A 27 0.96 20.35 -53.80
N LYS A 28 2.02 19.57 -53.57
CA LYS A 28 2.00 18.27 -52.90
C LYS A 28 1.08 18.33 -51.68
N ALA A 29 -0.09 17.69 -51.79
CA ALA A 29 -1.15 17.79 -50.80
C ALA A 29 -0.59 17.53 -49.38
N PRO A 30 -1.00 18.31 -48.37
CA PRO A 30 -0.43 18.19 -47.04
C PRO A 30 -0.59 16.77 -46.51
N LYS A 31 0.54 16.12 -46.19
CA LYS A 31 0.58 14.73 -45.68
C LYS A 31 -0.39 14.54 -44.51
N LYS A 32 -1.48 13.81 -44.73
CA LYS A 32 -2.43 13.38 -43.69
C LYS A 32 -1.87 12.17 -42.92
N ILE A 33 -2.18 12.07 -41.63
CA ILE A 33 -1.69 10.99 -40.76
C ILE A 33 -2.75 9.92 -40.62
N ALA A 34 -2.51 8.70 -41.14
CA ALA A 34 -3.49 7.62 -41.03
C ALA A 34 -3.77 7.22 -39.57
N ILE A 35 -5.05 7.04 -39.22
CA ILE A 35 -5.52 6.57 -37.91
C ILE A 35 -5.63 5.04 -37.96
N ASN A 36 -4.50 4.37 -37.77
CA ASN A 36 -4.38 2.91 -37.91
C ASN A 36 -3.46 2.33 -36.81
N LYS A 37 -3.34 0.99 -36.76
CA LYS A 37 -2.50 0.27 -35.77
C LYS A 37 -1.02 0.67 -35.81
N LYS A 38 -0.51 1.16 -36.95
CA LYS A 38 0.88 1.61 -37.09
C LYS A 38 1.14 2.90 -36.32
N ASN A 39 0.25 3.88 -36.46
CA ASN A 39 0.40 5.19 -35.81
C ASN A 39 -0.23 5.25 -34.42
N PHE A 40 -1.30 4.50 -34.18
CA PHE A 40 -2.06 4.42 -32.94
C PHE A 40 -2.33 2.93 -32.62
N PRO A 41 -1.37 2.19 -32.03
CA PRO A 41 -1.47 0.73 -31.88
C PRO A 41 -2.57 0.30 -30.92
N ASP A 42 -2.75 1.02 -29.81
CA ASP A 42 -3.81 0.75 -28.84
C ASP A 42 -5.18 1.00 -29.47
N GLN A 43 -6.06 0.01 -29.40
CA GLN A 43 -7.36 0.05 -30.04
C GLN A 43 -8.29 1.09 -29.40
N VAL A 44 -8.31 1.18 -28.07
CA VAL A 44 -9.16 2.13 -27.36
C VAL A 44 -8.71 3.55 -27.68
N PHE A 45 -7.40 3.82 -27.58
CA PHE A 45 -6.84 5.13 -27.91
C PHE A 45 -7.10 5.52 -29.37
N ARG A 46 -6.89 4.60 -30.32
CA ARG A 46 -7.12 4.86 -31.74
C ARG A 46 -8.58 5.22 -32.05
N GLU A 47 -9.54 4.48 -31.49
CA GLU A 47 -10.95 4.77 -31.72
C GLU A 47 -11.39 6.07 -31.03
N LEU A 48 -10.81 6.43 -29.89
CA LEU A 48 -11.02 7.73 -29.26
C LEU A 48 -10.43 8.87 -30.10
N VAL A 49 -9.23 8.70 -30.67
CA VAL A 49 -8.63 9.67 -31.61
C VAL A 49 -9.54 9.89 -32.81
N LYS A 50 -10.01 8.80 -33.41
CA LYS A 50 -10.97 8.85 -34.52
C LYS A 50 -12.25 9.59 -34.12
N SER A 51 -12.89 9.19 -33.02
CA SER A 51 -14.18 9.78 -32.62
C SER A 51 -14.08 11.25 -32.25
N ASN A 52 -12.95 11.68 -31.67
CA ASN A 52 -12.77 13.05 -31.20
C ASN A 52 -12.27 14.00 -32.30
N TYR A 53 -11.39 13.54 -33.21
CA TYR A 53 -10.63 14.43 -34.09
C TYR A 53 -10.79 14.19 -35.59
N ASP A 54 -11.17 12.98 -36.04
CA ASP A 54 -11.46 12.68 -37.46
C ASP A 54 -12.87 13.16 -37.80
N LYS A 55 -13.00 14.45 -38.09
CA LYS A 55 -14.30 15.13 -38.26
C LYS A 55 -14.92 14.81 -39.62
N ASN A 56 -14.09 14.65 -40.65
CA ASN A 56 -14.55 14.26 -41.99
C ASN A 56 -14.67 12.74 -42.17
N LYS A 57 -14.32 11.95 -41.14
CA LYS A 57 -14.41 10.48 -41.11
C LYS A 57 -13.57 9.79 -42.19
N ASP A 58 -12.51 10.44 -42.65
CA ASP A 58 -11.62 9.90 -43.70
C ASP A 58 -10.56 8.92 -43.15
N LYS A 59 -10.60 8.63 -41.84
CA LYS A 59 -9.66 7.77 -41.11
C LYS A 59 -8.22 8.29 -41.13
N LYS A 60 -8.03 9.58 -41.38
CA LYS A 60 -6.73 10.26 -41.34
C LYS A 60 -6.88 11.55 -40.53
N LEU A 61 -5.77 12.06 -40.00
CA LEU A 61 -5.72 13.37 -39.37
C LEU A 61 -5.10 14.35 -40.34
N SER A 62 -5.90 15.33 -40.75
CA SER A 62 -5.46 16.50 -41.49
C SER A 62 -4.76 17.53 -40.57
N LYS A 63 -4.02 18.48 -41.16
CA LYS A 63 -3.46 19.62 -40.42
C LYS A 63 -4.55 20.42 -39.68
N GLY A 64 -5.71 20.59 -40.30
CA GLY A 64 -6.85 21.31 -39.71
C GLY A 64 -7.42 20.61 -38.48
N GLU A 65 -7.57 19.29 -38.53
CA GLU A 65 -8.03 18.49 -37.38
C GLU A 65 -7.03 18.50 -36.23
N ILE A 66 -5.73 18.35 -36.55
CA ILE A 66 -4.66 18.45 -35.54
C ILE A 66 -4.65 19.84 -34.89
N LYS A 67 -4.86 20.91 -35.67
CA LYS A 67 -4.96 22.29 -35.15
C LYS A 67 -6.17 22.45 -34.21
N LYS A 68 -7.26 21.72 -34.42
CA LYS A 68 -8.45 21.77 -33.55
C LYS A 68 -8.34 20.83 -32.33
N ALA A 69 -7.45 19.84 -32.35
CA ALA A 69 -7.22 18.88 -31.27
C ALA A 69 -6.50 19.50 -30.05
N LYS A 70 -7.20 20.35 -29.28
CA LYS A 70 -6.66 21.06 -28.11
C LYS A 70 -6.75 20.29 -26.79
N LYS A 71 -7.65 19.31 -26.67
CA LYS A 71 -7.93 18.62 -25.41
C LYS A 71 -8.06 17.12 -25.64
N PHE A 72 -7.63 16.30 -24.68
CA PHE A 72 -7.85 14.85 -24.64
C PHE A 72 -8.26 14.43 -23.22
N GLY A 73 -9.26 13.55 -23.12
CA GLY A 73 -9.71 12.91 -21.88
C GLY A 73 -10.44 13.81 -20.88
N THR A 74 -10.91 14.96 -21.34
CA THR A 74 -11.70 15.91 -20.53
C THR A 74 -13.19 15.74 -20.78
N SER A 75 -14.07 16.36 -19.99
CA SER A 75 -15.52 16.37 -20.24
C SER A 75 -15.91 16.85 -21.64
N SER A 76 -15.09 17.74 -22.25
CA SER A 76 -15.29 18.23 -23.63
C SER A 76 -14.87 17.27 -24.75
N THR A 77 -14.37 16.09 -24.39
CA THR A 77 -14.03 15.02 -25.33
C THR A 77 -14.77 13.75 -24.94
N LYS A 78 -14.97 12.84 -25.90
CA LYS A 78 -15.43 11.50 -25.54
C LYS A 78 -14.35 10.81 -24.72
N ASN A 79 -14.76 10.29 -23.57
CA ASN A 79 -13.91 9.54 -22.64
C ASN A 79 -14.26 8.04 -22.61
N SER A 80 -15.24 7.62 -23.41
CA SER A 80 -15.58 6.23 -23.64
C SER A 80 -15.91 5.96 -25.11
N ILE A 81 -15.78 4.71 -25.52
CA ILE A 81 -16.04 4.25 -26.88
C ILE A 81 -16.63 2.84 -26.86
N LYS A 82 -17.53 2.53 -27.79
CA LYS A 82 -18.05 1.17 -27.97
C LYS A 82 -17.18 0.46 -29.01
N ILE A 83 -16.61 -0.68 -28.65
CA ILE A 83 -15.73 -1.49 -29.51
C ILE A 83 -16.28 -2.92 -29.62
N LYS A 84 -16.34 -3.47 -30.84
CA LYS A 84 -16.66 -4.89 -31.05
C LYS A 84 -15.47 -5.77 -30.70
N LYS A 85 -15.72 -6.87 -29.97
CA LYS A 85 -14.70 -7.90 -29.66
C LYS A 85 -14.20 -8.63 -30.91
N SER A 86 -15.07 -8.80 -31.92
CA SER A 86 -14.76 -9.44 -33.21
C SER A 86 -15.74 -8.93 -34.28
N LYS A 87 -15.62 -9.39 -35.53
CA LYS A 87 -16.54 -9.02 -36.64
C LYS A 87 -18.02 -9.21 -36.26
N TYR A 88 -18.31 -10.29 -35.53
CA TYR A 88 -19.65 -10.69 -35.10
C TYR A 88 -19.90 -10.52 -33.58
N GLY A 89 -18.90 -10.06 -32.82
CA GLY A 89 -19.01 -9.93 -31.36
C GLY A 89 -19.84 -8.72 -30.90
N LYS A 90 -20.38 -8.82 -29.68
CA LYS A 90 -21.10 -7.72 -29.02
C LYS A 90 -20.17 -6.51 -28.82
N TYR A 91 -20.77 -5.32 -28.83
CA TYR A 91 -20.07 -4.10 -28.45
C TYR A 91 -19.82 -4.08 -26.94
N THR A 92 -18.58 -3.75 -26.58
CA THR A 92 -18.18 -3.50 -25.20
C THR A 92 -17.85 -2.02 -25.06
N LYS A 93 -18.30 -1.39 -23.96
CA LYS A 93 -17.95 0.00 -23.65
C LYS A 93 -16.56 0.00 -23.00
N LYS A 94 -15.65 0.78 -23.56
CA LYS A 94 -14.27 0.97 -23.11
C LYS A 94 -14.04 2.42 -22.73
N TYR A 95 -13.17 2.63 -21.77
CA TYR A 95 -12.86 3.93 -21.17
C TYR A 95 -11.39 4.27 -21.34
N ILE A 96 -11.01 5.51 -21.03
CA ILE A 96 -9.60 5.92 -21.08
C ILE A 96 -8.71 5.04 -20.18
N LYS A 97 -9.21 4.59 -19.03
CA LYS A 97 -8.50 3.67 -18.14
C LYS A 97 -8.12 2.32 -18.78
N ASP A 98 -8.85 1.90 -19.82
CA ASP A 98 -8.52 0.69 -20.59
C ASP A 98 -7.34 0.88 -21.57
N ILE A 99 -6.84 2.11 -21.76
CA ILE A 99 -5.71 2.39 -22.67
C ILE A 99 -4.41 1.89 -22.04
N LYS A 100 -3.69 1.06 -22.78
CA LYS A 100 -2.40 0.48 -22.35
C LYS A 100 -1.20 1.18 -22.99
N ASN A 101 -1.41 1.97 -24.04
CA ASN A 101 -0.33 2.67 -24.75
C ASN A 101 -0.82 3.94 -25.47
N PHE A 102 -0.18 5.08 -25.20
CA PHE A 102 -0.48 6.37 -25.84
C PHE A 102 0.35 6.68 -27.10
N LYS A 103 1.07 5.71 -27.68
CA LYS A 103 1.80 5.92 -28.95
C LYS A 103 0.86 6.50 -30.01
N GLY A 104 1.29 7.59 -30.65
CA GLY A 104 0.48 8.40 -31.56
C GLY A 104 0.04 9.73 -30.94
N ILE A 105 0.10 9.90 -29.61
CA ILE A 105 -0.21 11.17 -28.95
C ILE A 105 0.69 12.31 -29.43
N GLU A 106 1.94 11.99 -29.82
CA GLU A 106 2.91 12.95 -30.34
C GLU A 106 2.49 13.56 -31.70
N LYS A 107 1.48 12.97 -32.37
CA LYS A 107 0.89 13.50 -33.60
C LYS A 107 -0.11 14.63 -33.33
N LEU A 108 -0.69 14.70 -32.13
CA LEU A 108 -1.65 15.73 -31.72
C LEU A 108 -0.89 16.97 -31.18
N THR A 109 -0.13 17.62 -32.07
CA THR A 109 0.84 18.66 -31.71
C THR A 109 0.23 19.93 -31.09
N ASN A 110 -1.07 20.17 -31.27
CA ASN A 110 -1.77 21.31 -30.68
C ASN A 110 -2.48 21.03 -29.34
N LEU A 111 -2.25 19.87 -28.71
CA LEU A 111 -2.80 19.57 -27.39
C LEU A 111 -2.34 20.60 -26.35
N GLN A 112 -3.31 21.09 -25.59
CA GLN A 112 -3.16 22.03 -24.48
C GLN A 112 -3.51 21.39 -23.14
N LYS A 113 -4.52 20.49 -23.12
CA LYS A 113 -4.94 19.74 -21.92
C LYS A 113 -4.96 18.24 -22.21
N PHE A 114 -4.28 17.46 -21.37
CA PHE A 114 -4.27 15.99 -21.44
C PHE A 114 -4.67 15.43 -20.07
N VAL A 115 -5.70 14.59 -20.05
CA VAL A 115 -6.19 13.89 -18.86
C VAL A 115 -6.30 12.40 -19.18
N ALA A 116 -5.68 11.55 -18.37
CA ALA A 116 -5.73 10.09 -18.52
C ALA A 116 -5.51 9.36 -17.18
N ASN A 117 -6.44 9.59 -16.24
CA ASN A 117 -6.44 8.95 -14.93
C ASN A 117 -6.72 7.45 -15.04
N GLU A 118 -6.33 6.70 -14.01
CA GLU A 118 -6.56 5.25 -13.89
C GLU A 118 -5.92 4.42 -15.01
N THR A 119 -4.89 4.94 -15.69
CA THR A 119 -4.21 4.21 -16.77
C THR A 119 -3.02 3.40 -16.26
N SER A 120 -2.94 2.13 -16.68
CA SER A 120 -1.83 1.23 -16.35
C SER A 120 -0.53 1.53 -17.10
N VAL A 121 -0.41 2.71 -17.72
CA VAL A 121 0.67 3.08 -18.62
C VAL A 121 1.95 3.38 -17.84
N LYS A 122 3.02 2.64 -18.13
CA LYS A 122 4.33 2.81 -17.48
C LYS A 122 5.11 4.04 -17.94
N THR A 123 4.93 4.45 -19.20
CA THR A 123 5.64 5.60 -19.81
C THR A 123 4.79 6.29 -20.87
N ILE A 124 5.01 7.58 -21.09
CA ILE A 124 4.37 8.37 -22.15
C ILE A 124 5.38 9.34 -22.77
N ASN A 125 5.30 9.54 -24.10
CA ASN A 125 6.15 10.49 -24.81
C ASN A 125 5.35 11.72 -25.25
N LEU A 126 5.54 12.83 -24.52
CA LEU A 126 4.86 14.11 -24.78
C LEU A 126 5.76 15.15 -25.47
N LYS A 127 6.93 14.75 -25.98
CA LYS A 127 7.97 15.68 -26.50
C LYS A 127 7.48 16.59 -27.63
N LYS A 128 6.51 16.14 -28.44
CA LYS A 128 5.95 16.91 -29.56
C LYS A 128 4.73 17.75 -29.16
N ASN A 129 4.14 17.53 -27.99
CA ASN A 129 2.97 18.24 -27.48
C ASN A 129 3.38 19.54 -26.77
N LYS A 130 4.13 20.39 -27.48
CA LYS A 130 4.76 21.62 -26.93
C LYS A 130 3.77 22.66 -26.42
N ASN A 131 2.49 22.54 -26.80
CA ASN A 131 1.43 23.45 -26.41
C ASN A 131 0.71 23.06 -25.11
N LEU A 132 1.10 21.95 -24.46
CA LEU A 132 0.50 21.52 -23.19
C LEU A 132 0.68 22.60 -22.11
N THR A 133 -0.43 22.95 -21.48
CA THR A 133 -0.53 23.80 -20.29
C THR A 133 -0.99 23.01 -19.06
N TYR A 134 -1.66 21.88 -19.27
CA TYR A 134 -2.22 21.02 -18.24
C TYR A 134 -1.99 19.53 -18.56
N LEU A 135 -1.42 18.80 -17.61
CA LEU A 135 -1.22 17.35 -17.66
C LEU A 135 -1.79 16.70 -16.40
N GLU A 136 -2.63 15.69 -16.55
CA GLU A 136 -3.17 14.90 -15.46
C GLU A 136 -3.19 13.41 -15.83
N MET A 137 -2.55 12.58 -15.01
CA MET A 137 -2.51 11.12 -15.11
C MET A 137 -2.43 10.55 -13.69
N GLN A 138 -3.50 10.65 -12.92
CA GLN A 138 -3.54 10.18 -11.53
C GLN A 138 -3.91 8.69 -11.44
N ASP A 139 -3.60 8.06 -10.31
CA ASP A 139 -4.03 6.69 -9.95
C ASP A 139 -3.60 5.64 -11.00
N GLY A 140 -2.32 5.68 -11.37
CA GLY A 140 -1.78 4.91 -12.48
C GLY A 140 -0.50 4.14 -12.15
N ASN A 141 0.21 3.73 -13.19
CA ASN A 141 1.46 2.98 -13.06
C ASN A 141 2.65 3.69 -13.71
N LEU A 142 2.59 5.03 -13.85
CA LEU A 142 3.62 5.81 -14.53
C LEU A 142 4.92 5.82 -13.72
N ARG A 143 6.02 5.39 -14.35
CA ARG A 143 7.32 5.24 -13.66
C ARG A 143 8.30 6.38 -13.92
N LYS A 144 8.27 6.95 -15.13
CA LYS A 144 9.21 7.99 -15.58
C LYS A 144 8.50 8.95 -16.52
N ILE A 145 8.80 10.24 -16.40
CA ILE A 145 8.30 11.25 -17.34
C ILE A 145 9.31 12.38 -17.57
N ASP A 146 9.47 12.76 -18.84
CA ASP A 146 10.29 13.88 -19.26
C ASP A 146 9.41 14.96 -19.90
N LEU A 147 9.25 16.06 -19.17
CA LEU A 147 8.41 17.20 -19.54
C LEU A 147 9.22 18.37 -20.10
N ASN A 148 10.53 18.22 -20.28
CA ASN A 148 11.41 19.35 -20.66
C ASN A 148 11.11 19.97 -22.03
N SER A 149 10.30 19.31 -22.86
CA SER A 149 9.83 19.86 -24.13
C SER A 149 8.52 20.67 -24.00
N ASN A 150 7.83 20.57 -22.87
CA ASN A 150 6.49 21.10 -22.63
C ASN A 150 6.55 22.42 -21.85
N LYS A 151 7.32 23.39 -22.40
CA LYS A 151 7.66 24.67 -21.73
C LYS A 151 6.47 25.56 -21.33
N LYS A 152 5.26 25.27 -21.82
CA LYS A 152 4.03 26.00 -21.51
C LYS A 152 3.23 25.38 -20.35
N LEU A 153 3.66 24.25 -19.79
CA LEU A 153 2.99 23.61 -18.66
C LEU A 153 2.90 24.56 -17.47
N LYS A 154 1.70 24.60 -16.87
CA LYS A 154 1.39 25.31 -15.63
C LYS A 154 1.01 24.34 -14.51
N TYR A 155 0.29 23.27 -14.85
CA TYR A 155 -0.24 22.30 -13.89
C TYR A 155 0.11 20.87 -14.32
N VAL A 156 0.66 20.09 -13.38
CA VAL A 156 1.02 18.69 -13.55
C VAL A 156 0.50 17.90 -12.36
N TYR A 157 -0.44 16.98 -12.61
CA TYR A 157 -1.04 16.13 -11.59
C TYR A 157 -0.74 14.66 -11.91
N LEU A 158 0.13 14.06 -11.12
CA LEU A 158 0.63 12.69 -11.30
C LEU A 158 0.56 11.91 -9.98
N ALA A 159 -0.36 12.28 -9.08
CA ALA A 159 -0.54 11.61 -7.82
C ALA A 159 -0.85 10.11 -8.02
N TYR A 160 -0.47 9.28 -7.05
CA TYR A 160 -0.73 7.85 -7.02
C TYR A 160 -0.21 7.13 -8.26
N ASN A 161 1.09 7.32 -8.55
CA ASN A 161 1.83 6.61 -9.57
C ASN A 161 3.08 5.96 -8.95
N LYS A 162 4.08 5.54 -9.75
CA LYS A 162 5.33 4.94 -9.23
C LYS A 162 6.56 5.70 -9.73
N ILE A 163 6.52 7.03 -9.61
CA ILE A 163 7.45 7.94 -10.28
C ILE A 163 8.81 7.91 -9.61
N SER A 164 9.77 7.28 -10.27
CA SER A 164 11.19 7.28 -9.87
C SER A 164 11.99 8.45 -10.48
N SER A 165 11.48 9.06 -11.55
CA SER A 165 12.18 10.13 -12.28
C SER A 165 11.22 11.09 -12.96
N LEU A 166 11.35 12.38 -12.63
CA LEU A 166 10.59 13.49 -13.18
C LEU A 166 11.54 14.61 -13.63
N LYS A 167 11.56 14.87 -14.94
CA LYS A 167 12.36 15.97 -15.52
C LYS A 167 11.46 17.10 -16.00
N MET A 168 11.63 18.28 -15.43
CA MET A 168 10.81 19.46 -15.74
C MET A 168 11.54 20.80 -15.56
N ASN A 169 12.87 20.80 -15.46
CA ASN A 169 13.67 22.01 -15.29
C ASN A 169 13.57 23.00 -16.45
N LYS A 170 13.13 22.59 -17.64
CA LYS A 170 12.85 23.53 -18.75
C LYS A 170 11.44 24.13 -18.72
N CYS A 171 10.58 23.73 -17.78
CA CYS A 171 9.20 24.19 -17.65
C CYS A 171 9.11 25.41 -16.71
N LYS A 172 9.58 26.57 -17.18
CA LYS A 172 9.66 27.81 -16.37
C LYS A 172 8.31 28.39 -15.90
N LYS A 173 7.17 27.89 -16.42
CA LYS A 173 5.82 28.38 -16.10
C LYS A 173 5.03 27.46 -15.15
N LEU A 174 5.68 26.42 -14.60
CA LEU A 174 5.03 25.51 -13.66
C LEU A 174 4.66 26.23 -12.37
N LEU A 175 3.41 26.09 -11.97
CA LEU A 175 2.86 26.62 -10.72
C LEU A 175 2.64 25.50 -9.70
N ILE A 176 2.03 24.40 -10.16
CA ILE A 176 1.67 23.25 -9.31
C ILE A 176 2.14 21.97 -9.97
N VAL A 177 2.89 21.19 -9.20
CA VAL A 177 3.22 19.80 -9.52
C VAL A 177 2.80 18.94 -8.35
N ASN A 178 1.92 17.96 -8.59
CA ASN A 178 1.51 17.00 -7.57
C ASN A 178 2.02 15.61 -7.96
N ILE A 179 2.87 15.02 -7.11
CA ILE A 179 3.39 13.66 -7.20
C ILE A 179 3.10 12.86 -5.92
N GLN A 180 2.07 13.25 -5.16
CA GLN A 180 1.65 12.60 -3.94
C GLN A 180 1.47 11.08 -4.13
N GLY A 181 1.84 10.28 -3.14
CA GLY A 181 1.60 8.83 -3.18
C GLY A 181 2.39 8.10 -4.28
N HIS A 182 3.59 8.57 -4.62
CA HIS A 182 4.42 7.91 -5.63
C HIS A 182 5.19 6.68 -5.10
N MET A 183 5.30 6.54 -3.78
CA MET A 183 5.80 5.37 -3.03
C MET A 183 6.98 4.62 -3.70
N VAL A 184 8.07 5.32 -4.01
CA VAL A 184 9.33 4.69 -4.45
C VAL A 184 10.48 5.05 -3.53
N LYS A 185 11.45 4.15 -3.37
CA LYS A 185 12.67 4.34 -2.56
C LYS A 185 13.44 5.64 -2.85
N LYS A 186 13.37 6.14 -4.09
CA LYS A 186 14.06 7.38 -4.47
C LYS A 186 13.36 8.03 -5.66
N VAL A 187 12.92 9.26 -5.47
CA VAL A 187 12.44 10.12 -6.56
C VAL A 187 13.53 11.10 -6.99
N LYS A 188 13.89 11.08 -8.28
CA LYS A 188 14.79 12.08 -8.86
C LYS A 188 13.97 13.18 -9.53
N ILE A 189 13.90 14.34 -8.88
CA ILE A 189 13.18 15.51 -9.39
C ILE A 189 14.20 16.52 -9.93
N ASN A 190 14.13 16.80 -11.23
CA ASN A 190 14.90 17.88 -11.84
C ASN A 190 13.97 19.04 -12.18
N ARG A 191 13.96 20.07 -11.34
CA ARG A 191 13.03 21.21 -11.39
C ARG A 191 13.76 22.57 -11.30
N ASN A 192 13.03 23.65 -11.58
CA ASN A 192 13.48 25.00 -11.24
C ASN A 192 13.22 25.29 -9.76
N LYS A 193 14.04 26.13 -9.13
CA LYS A 193 13.93 26.46 -7.69
C LYS A 193 12.55 27.00 -7.28
N ALA A 194 11.88 27.77 -8.15
CA ALA A 194 10.57 28.35 -7.87
C ALA A 194 9.38 27.37 -8.03
N THR A 195 9.59 26.17 -8.56
CA THR A 195 8.51 25.20 -8.75
C THR A 195 8.16 24.53 -7.44
N VAL A 196 6.93 24.75 -6.96
CA VAL A 196 6.37 24.03 -5.82
C VAL A 196 5.97 22.62 -6.27
N VAL A 197 6.45 21.62 -5.54
CA VAL A 197 6.11 20.21 -5.77
C VAL A 197 5.52 19.62 -4.51
N TYR A 198 4.29 19.16 -4.60
CA TYR A 198 3.59 18.46 -3.54
C TYR A 198 3.86 16.97 -3.65
N GLY A 199 4.13 16.32 -2.51
CA GLY A 199 4.34 14.89 -2.44
C GLY A 199 5.80 14.43 -2.51
N GLU A 200 6.77 15.35 -2.42
CA GLU A 200 8.20 14.99 -2.34
C GLU A 200 8.64 14.55 -0.95
N ASP A 201 7.88 14.92 0.07
CA ASP A 201 8.05 14.62 1.50
C ASP A 201 7.71 13.17 1.87
N TYR A 202 7.27 12.35 0.90
CA TYR A 202 6.81 10.99 1.12
C TYR A 202 7.93 9.96 1.38
N TYR A 203 9.19 10.39 1.23
CA TYR A 203 10.37 9.58 1.48
C TYR A 203 11.21 10.26 2.57
N ALA A 204 11.34 9.59 3.72
CA ALA A 204 12.30 9.99 4.74
C ALA A 204 13.56 9.13 4.58
N PRO A 205 14.73 9.71 4.26
CA PRO A 205 15.97 8.95 4.33
C PRO A 205 16.12 8.39 5.74
N TYR A 206 16.52 7.13 5.82
CA TYR A 206 16.80 6.46 7.09
C TYR A 206 18.16 5.78 6.98
N ALA A 207 19.01 6.03 7.96
CA ALA A 207 20.29 5.35 8.11
C ALA A 207 20.11 4.24 9.13
N VAL A 208 20.53 3.02 8.80
CA VAL A 208 20.43 1.85 9.67
C VAL A 208 21.78 1.31 10.05
N THR A 209 21.87 0.85 11.29
CA THR A 209 22.97 0.05 11.82
C THR A 209 22.44 -1.35 12.04
N LYS A 210 23.02 -2.34 11.38
CA LYS A 210 22.67 -3.75 11.63
C LYS A 210 23.17 -4.16 13.00
N VAL A 211 22.29 -4.80 13.76
CA VAL A 211 22.62 -5.41 15.04
C VAL A 211 23.06 -6.85 14.75
N LYS A 212 24.26 -7.22 15.18
CA LYS A 212 24.81 -8.56 14.96
C LYS A 212 24.50 -9.44 16.16
N GLU A 213 23.45 -10.24 16.04
CA GLU A 213 23.01 -11.18 17.08
C GLU A 213 22.33 -12.37 16.40
N ASN A 214 22.49 -13.57 16.96
CA ASN A 214 21.72 -14.75 16.55
C ASN A 214 20.55 -14.90 17.52
N PHE A 215 19.38 -15.24 16.97
CA PHE A 215 18.17 -15.48 17.73
C PHE A 215 17.68 -16.90 17.44
N SER A 216 17.19 -17.60 18.46
CA SER A 216 16.71 -18.97 18.32
C SER A 216 15.20 -19.10 18.57
N ASN A 217 14.64 -18.37 19.55
CA ASN A 217 13.25 -18.52 19.94
C ASN A 217 12.64 -17.20 20.41
N LEU A 218 12.29 -16.35 19.43
CA LEU A 218 11.59 -15.08 19.69
C LEU A 218 10.09 -15.28 19.55
N ASN A 219 9.35 -15.02 20.62
CA ASN A 219 7.88 -15.10 20.58
C ASN A 219 7.22 -13.86 19.98
N LYS A 220 7.96 -12.74 19.86
CA LYS A 220 7.49 -11.53 19.18
C LYS A 220 8.67 -10.77 18.61
N ALA A 221 8.41 -10.04 17.53
CA ALA A 221 9.43 -9.31 16.79
C ALA A 221 10.01 -8.04 17.49
N GLY A 222 9.76 -7.89 18.80
CA GLY A 222 10.25 -6.81 19.66
C GLY A 222 9.32 -5.61 19.75
N GLN A 223 9.43 -4.87 20.85
CA GLN A 223 8.65 -3.68 21.12
C GLN A 223 9.37 -2.73 22.09
N MET A 224 8.83 -1.52 22.25
CA MET A 224 9.25 -0.63 23.34
C MET A 224 8.65 -1.13 24.64
N ASP A 225 9.47 -1.37 25.66
CA ASP A 225 8.97 -1.68 27.00
C ASP A 225 8.70 -0.41 27.82
N GLY A 226 8.27 -0.59 29.08
CA GLY A 226 7.91 0.49 29.99
C GLY A 226 9.06 1.45 30.32
N ASP A 227 10.32 1.07 30.10
CA ASP A 227 11.49 1.94 30.26
C ASP A 227 11.72 2.84 29.03
N GLY A 228 10.93 2.67 27.96
CA GLY A 228 11.18 3.33 26.68
C GLY A 228 12.43 2.79 25.99
N ILE A 229 12.75 1.50 26.19
CA ILE A 229 13.85 0.78 25.54
C ILE A 229 13.25 -0.24 24.57
N PHE A 230 13.82 -0.33 23.36
CA PHE A 230 13.46 -1.40 22.45
C PHE A 230 14.09 -2.71 22.92
N CYS A 231 13.25 -3.74 23.09
CA CYS A 231 13.67 -5.06 23.51
C CYS A 231 12.99 -6.16 22.71
N VAL A 232 13.71 -7.27 22.61
CA VAL A 232 13.17 -8.58 22.21
C VAL A 232 13.35 -9.54 23.38
N TYR A 233 12.50 -10.54 23.46
CA TYR A 233 12.53 -11.54 24.52
C TYR A 233 12.70 -12.91 23.90
N GLU A 234 13.81 -13.55 24.24
CA GLU A 234 14.18 -14.88 23.76
C GLU A 234 13.92 -15.89 24.88
N TRP A 235 13.03 -16.86 24.61
CA TRP A 235 12.65 -17.87 25.59
C TRP A 235 13.42 -19.17 25.37
N ALA A 236 13.69 -19.92 26.43
CA ALA A 236 14.07 -21.33 26.26
C ALA A 236 12.98 -22.08 25.48
N THR A 237 13.37 -23.13 24.76
CA THR A 237 12.43 -23.98 23.99
C THR A 237 11.31 -24.55 24.85
N ASP A 238 11.56 -24.79 26.14
CA ASP A 238 10.56 -25.28 27.10
C ASP A 238 9.96 -24.18 27.99
N HIS A 239 10.15 -22.90 27.63
CA HIS A 239 9.69 -21.72 28.36
C HIS A 239 10.20 -21.58 29.81
N SER A 240 11.19 -22.39 30.23
CA SER A 240 11.70 -22.38 31.61
C SER A 240 12.48 -21.12 32.00
N ASN A 241 12.97 -20.37 31.01
CA ASN A 241 13.64 -19.09 31.23
C ASN A 241 13.43 -18.15 30.04
N CYS A 242 13.70 -16.86 30.28
CA CYS A 242 13.60 -15.81 29.28
C CYS A 242 14.77 -14.83 29.39
N LEU A 243 15.35 -14.46 28.25
CA LEU A 243 16.37 -13.42 28.13
C LEU A 243 15.72 -12.16 27.53
N ARG A 244 15.78 -11.04 28.26
CA ARG A 244 15.48 -9.72 27.73
C ARG A 244 16.73 -9.19 27.01
N LYS A 245 16.65 -9.07 25.69
CA LYS A 245 17.72 -8.46 24.88
C LYS A 245 17.36 -7.03 24.49
N THR A 246 18.25 -6.09 24.77
CA THR A 246 18.07 -4.65 24.51
C THR A 246 19.10 -4.13 23.53
N VAL A 247 18.68 -3.22 22.66
CA VAL A 247 19.57 -2.63 21.65
C VAL A 247 20.36 -1.46 22.24
N SER A 248 21.69 -1.52 22.10
CA SER A 248 22.60 -0.42 22.42
C SER A 248 23.52 -0.15 21.22
N GLY A 249 23.10 0.77 20.34
CA GLY A 249 23.80 1.05 19.09
C GLY A 249 23.82 -0.16 18.15
N ALA A 250 25.02 -0.68 17.85
CA ALA A 250 25.21 -1.87 17.02
C ALA A 250 25.22 -3.20 17.81
N ALA A 251 25.19 -3.11 19.15
CA ALA A 251 25.29 -4.25 20.05
C ALA A 251 23.93 -4.57 20.70
N MET A 252 23.80 -5.81 21.18
CA MET A 252 22.71 -6.25 22.05
C MET A 252 23.25 -6.53 23.44
N ALA A 253 22.59 -6.00 24.46
CA ALA A 253 22.80 -6.41 25.84
C ALA A 253 21.73 -7.41 26.22
N SER A 254 22.13 -8.55 26.79
CA SER A 254 21.22 -9.61 27.25
C SER A 254 21.19 -9.64 28.78
N GLN A 255 19.98 -9.73 29.34
CA GLN A 255 19.75 -9.87 30.77
C GLN A 255 18.67 -10.92 31.02
N PRO A 256 18.87 -11.87 31.96
CA PRO A 256 17.80 -12.77 32.36
C PRO A 256 16.60 -11.99 32.89
N VAL A 257 15.41 -12.40 32.46
CA VAL A 257 14.16 -12.00 33.13
C VAL A 257 14.11 -12.76 34.46
N ALA A 258 13.87 -12.05 35.55
CA ALA A 258 13.70 -12.68 36.85
C ALA A 258 12.41 -13.51 36.84
N LEU A 259 12.55 -14.83 36.93
CA LEU A 259 11.47 -15.78 37.13
C LEU A 259 11.89 -16.68 38.29
N ASP A 260 11.09 -16.74 39.35
CA ASP A 260 11.29 -17.73 40.40
C ASP A 260 10.82 -19.13 39.95
N ALA A 261 10.92 -20.12 40.84
CA ALA A 261 10.58 -21.50 40.52
C ALA A 261 9.10 -21.66 40.08
N ASP A 262 8.19 -20.91 40.71
CA ASP A 262 6.75 -20.99 40.42
C ASP A 262 6.42 -20.31 39.09
N ALA A 263 6.99 -19.13 38.84
CA ALA A 263 6.85 -18.41 37.58
C ALA A 263 7.43 -19.21 36.39
N ALA A 264 8.60 -19.82 36.57
CA ALA A 264 9.22 -20.67 35.56
C ALA A 264 8.40 -21.95 35.30
N ALA A 265 7.90 -22.60 36.36
CA ALA A 265 7.03 -23.77 36.22
C ALA A 265 5.72 -23.43 35.51
N LYS A 266 5.13 -22.26 35.80
CA LYS A 266 3.93 -21.77 35.13
C LYS A 266 4.17 -21.56 33.64
N ALA A 267 5.25 -20.85 33.27
CA ALA A 267 5.60 -20.62 31.87
C ALA A 267 5.88 -21.93 31.12
N LYS A 268 6.60 -22.88 31.75
CA LYS A 268 6.86 -24.22 31.21
C LYS A 268 5.61 -25.06 30.99
N GLY A 269 4.56 -24.81 31.77
CA GLY A 269 3.25 -25.45 31.59
C GLY A 269 2.44 -24.92 30.41
N MET A 270 2.91 -23.87 29.73
CA MET A 270 2.23 -23.26 28.58
C MET A 270 2.77 -23.83 27.27
N GLN A 271 1.87 -24.06 26.32
CA GLN A 271 2.25 -24.51 24.97
C GLN A 271 2.87 -23.39 24.15
N GLN A 272 2.40 -22.15 24.32
CA GLN A 272 2.94 -21.00 23.59
C GLN A 272 2.86 -19.72 24.43
N ILE A 273 3.89 -18.89 24.37
CA ILE A 273 3.83 -17.51 24.85
C ILE A 273 3.51 -16.61 23.65
N THR A 274 2.38 -15.91 23.65
CA THR A 274 1.93 -15.09 22.51
C THR A 274 2.23 -13.60 22.69
N ALA A 275 2.51 -13.16 23.92
CA ALA A 275 3.04 -11.82 24.15
C ALA A 275 3.81 -11.69 25.46
N GLN A 276 4.67 -10.68 25.55
CA GLN A 276 5.51 -10.43 26.70
C GLN A 276 6.00 -8.98 26.75
N TRP A 277 6.03 -8.38 27.94
CA TRP A 277 6.54 -7.03 28.13
C TRP A 277 6.97 -6.78 29.56
N LYS A 278 7.79 -5.75 29.75
CA LYS A 278 8.15 -5.21 31.06
C LYS A 278 7.50 -3.83 31.22
N ASP A 279 6.94 -3.54 32.38
CA ASP A 279 6.44 -2.19 32.71
C ASP A 279 7.55 -1.31 33.33
N ALA A 280 7.24 -0.02 33.55
CA ALA A 280 8.16 0.94 34.15
C ALA A 280 8.45 0.66 35.65
N LYS A 281 7.63 -0.17 36.31
CA LYS A 281 7.81 -0.57 37.72
C LYS A 281 8.74 -1.78 37.83
N GLY A 282 9.11 -2.41 36.72
CA GLY A 282 9.95 -3.60 36.69
C GLY A 282 9.18 -4.91 36.64
N ASN A 283 7.84 -4.87 36.60
CA ASN A 283 7.04 -6.08 36.48
C ASN A 283 7.14 -6.63 35.07
N PHE A 284 7.23 -7.95 34.98
CA PHE A 284 7.22 -8.69 33.74
C PHE A 284 5.85 -9.34 33.53
N TYR A 285 5.35 -9.24 32.31
CA TYR A 285 4.08 -9.82 31.92
C TYR A 285 4.32 -10.78 30.78
N PHE A 286 3.62 -11.91 30.81
CA PHE A 286 3.51 -12.79 29.66
C PHE A 286 2.06 -13.25 29.47
N LEU A 287 1.60 -13.17 28.22
CA LEU A 287 0.35 -13.76 27.75
C LEU A 287 0.69 -15.09 27.12
N ALA A 288 0.01 -16.14 27.52
CA ALA A 288 0.32 -17.48 27.07
C ALA A 288 -0.93 -18.30 26.78
N ASP A 289 -0.85 -19.10 25.72
CA ASP A 289 -1.78 -20.16 25.37
C ASP A 289 -1.35 -21.45 26.09
N LYS A 290 -2.24 -21.97 26.94
CA LYS A 290 -2.02 -23.22 27.67
C LYS A 290 -2.22 -24.47 26.84
N ASP A 291 -3.12 -24.46 25.86
CA ASP A 291 -3.59 -25.66 25.17
C ASP A 291 -2.90 -25.85 23.81
N GLY A 292 -2.33 -24.78 23.26
CA GLY A 292 -1.58 -24.75 22.00
C GLY A 292 -2.50 -24.89 20.78
N ASP A 293 -2.09 -24.31 19.66
CA ASP A 293 -2.62 -24.66 18.33
C ASP A 293 -4.15 -24.53 18.16
N MET A 294 -4.70 -23.36 18.52
CA MET A 294 -6.10 -22.98 18.22
C MET A 294 -7.09 -24.14 18.43
N VAL A 295 -7.07 -24.83 19.57
CA VAL A 295 -8.03 -25.91 19.83
C VAL A 295 -9.38 -25.33 20.25
N ALA A 296 -10.44 -26.11 20.08
CA ALA A 296 -11.78 -25.82 20.55
C ALA A 296 -11.78 -25.53 22.07
N LYS A 297 -11.58 -24.25 22.47
CA LYS A 297 -11.44 -23.71 23.85
C LYS A 297 -10.00 -23.50 24.37
N THR A 298 -9.12 -22.86 23.61
CA THR A 298 -7.84 -22.35 24.12
C THR A 298 -8.00 -21.49 25.38
N ALA A 299 -7.34 -21.85 26.49
CA ALA A 299 -7.23 -21.01 27.68
C ALA A 299 -5.98 -20.11 27.64
N TYR A 300 -6.22 -18.80 27.55
CA TYR A 300 -5.18 -17.79 27.64
C TYR A 300 -5.00 -17.27 29.06
N TYR A 301 -3.75 -17.17 29.47
CA TYR A 301 -3.37 -16.65 30.78
C TYR A 301 -2.49 -15.42 30.60
N LEU A 302 -2.91 -14.31 31.18
CA LEU A 302 -2.03 -13.17 31.40
C LEU A 302 -1.46 -13.27 32.82
N VAL A 303 -0.15 -13.44 32.92
CA VAL A 303 0.55 -13.58 34.19
C VAL A 303 1.35 -12.31 34.46
N LYS A 304 1.20 -11.74 35.65
CA LYS A 304 2.00 -10.63 36.17
C LYS A 304 3.04 -11.17 37.15
N VAL A 305 4.30 -10.99 36.80
CA VAL A 305 5.46 -11.34 37.61
C VAL A 305 6.11 -10.05 38.12
N ASN A 306 6.32 -9.93 39.42
CA ASN A 306 6.95 -8.73 39.98
C ASN A 306 8.46 -8.68 39.67
N ALA A 307 9.10 -7.57 40.02
CA ALA A 307 10.54 -7.37 39.77
C ALA A 307 11.46 -8.40 40.48
N GLN A 308 10.97 -9.12 41.49
CA GLN A 308 11.70 -10.19 42.18
C GLN A 308 11.50 -11.57 41.54
N GLY A 309 10.69 -11.66 40.48
CA GLY A 309 10.42 -12.89 39.75
C GLY A 309 9.25 -13.72 40.30
N LYS A 310 8.51 -13.21 41.29
CA LYS A 310 7.34 -13.92 41.85
C LYS A 310 6.08 -13.60 41.07
N ILE A 311 5.21 -14.59 40.88
CA ILE A 311 3.85 -14.36 40.39
C ILE A 311 3.11 -13.48 41.40
N GLU A 312 2.72 -12.28 40.98
CA GLU A 312 1.93 -11.35 41.79
C GLU A 312 0.43 -11.57 41.55
N ALA A 313 0.05 -11.81 40.30
CA ALA A 313 -1.32 -12.05 39.90
C ALA A 313 -1.39 -12.83 38.58
N GLU A 314 -2.52 -13.51 38.37
CA GLU A 314 -2.83 -14.24 37.16
C GLU A 314 -4.27 -13.94 36.73
N LEU A 315 -4.47 -13.75 35.43
CA LEU A 315 -5.77 -13.59 34.81
C LEU A 315 -5.95 -14.70 33.78
N ALA A 316 -6.86 -15.63 34.06
CA ALA A 316 -7.44 -16.49 33.04
C ALA A 316 -8.37 -15.62 32.18
N VAL A 317 -7.88 -15.19 31.01
CA VAL A 317 -8.56 -14.18 30.19
C VAL A 317 -9.95 -14.70 29.80
N ASN A 318 -10.03 -15.97 29.42
CA ASN A 318 -11.27 -16.68 29.07
C ASN A 318 -12.38 -16.57 30.10
N ASP A 319 -12.05 -16.59 31.39
CA ASP A 319 -13.05 -16.62 32.47
C ASP A 319 -13.75 -15.27 32.64
N GLN A 320 -13.12 -14.20 32.15
CA GLN A 320 -13.67 -12.85 32.19
C GLN A 320 -14.24 -12.40 30.85
N LEU A 321 -14.07 -13.18 29.77
CA LEU A 321 -14.67 -12.87 28.46
C LEU A 321 -16.20 -13.05 28.51
N ILE A 322 -16.95 -12.09 27.94
CA ILE A 322 -18.40 -12.23 27.80
C ILE A 322 -18.71 -13.39 26.82
N PRO A 323 -19.59 -14.34 27.18
CA PRO A 323 -19.95 -15.51 26.36
C PRO A 323 -20.56 -15.22 24.97
N ASN A 324 -20.81 -13.96 24.63
CA ASN A 324 -21.64 -13.53 23.49
C ASN A 324 -20.91 -12.68 22.44
N MET A 325 -19.59 -12.82 22.31
CA MET A 325 -19.01 -12.66 20.97
C MET A 325 -19.52 -13.84 20.14
N THR A 326 -20.65 -13.65 19.47
CA THR A 326 -21.56 -14.64 18.87
C THR A 326 -20.97 -15.55 17.79
N GLY A 327 -19.65 -15.51 17.58
CA GLY A 327 -18.91 -16.38 16.66
C GLY A 327 -17.72 -17.11 17.28
N ILE A 328 -17.41 -16.94 18.57
CA ILE A 328 -16.32 -17.67 19.24
C ILE A 328 -16.80 -19.06 19.64
N GLN A 329 -17.36 -19.79 18.68
CA GLN A 329 -17.45 -21.23 18.79
C GLN A 329 -16.13 -21.77 18.25
N GLU A 330 -15.23 -21.95 19.21
CA GLU A 330 -14.15 -22.94 19.23
C GLU A 330 -12.71 -22.42 19.00
N LYS A 331 -12.40 -21.47 18.11
CA LYS A 331 -10.99 -21.07 17.90
C LYS A 331 -10.77 -19.56 17.89
N TYR A 332 -9.88 -19.08 18.75
CA TYR A 332 -9.44 -17.68 18.71
C TYR A 332 -7.98 -17.54 19.15
N SER A 333 -7.28 -16.54 18.58
CA SER A 333 -5.95 -16.15 19.02
C SER A 333 -5.95 -14.80 19.69
N MET A 334 -5.00 -14.59 20.60
CA MET A 334 -4.82 -13.31 21.28
C MET A 334 -3.36 -12.87 21.25
N GLU A 335 -3.18 -11.62 20.87
CA GLU A 335 -1.89 -10.96 20.85
C GLU A 335 -1.95 -9.64 21.60
N LEU A 336 -0.81 -9.23 22.16
CA LEU A 336 -0.68 -7.89 22.71
C LEU A 336 -0.54 -6.87 21.58
N LEU A 337 -1.48 -5.95 21.54
CA LEU A 337 -1.48 -4.87 20.57
C LEU A 337 -0.78 -3.62 21.08
N ALA A 338 -1.05 -3.24 22.33
CA ALA A 338 -0.44 -2.08 22.97
C ALA A 338 -0.49 -2.15 24.49
N VAL A 339 0.45 -1.46 25.14
CA VAL A 339 0.42 -1.16 26.58
C VAL A 339 0.54 0.34 26.75
N GLN A 340 -0.42 0.96 27.44
CA GLN A 340 -0.41 2.40 27.70
C GLN A 340 -1.13 2.72 29.00
N ASN A 341 -0.57 3.63 29.82
CA ASN A 341 -1.21 4.13 31.04
C ASN A 341 -1.76 3.01 31.93
N ASN A 342 -0.93 1.99 32.22
CA ASN A 342 -1.30 0.84 33.03
C ASN A 342 -2.44 -0.03 32.44
N THR A 343 -2.66 0.07 31.14
CA THR A 343 -3.69 -0.67 30.41
C THR A 343 -3.04 -1.48 29.30
N ALA A 344 -3.28 -2.79 29.27
CA ALA A 344 -2.95 -3.62 28.11
C ALA A 344 -4.17 -3.78 27.21
N VAL A 345 -3.95 -3.73 25.90
CA VAL A 345 -4.96 -4.01 24.90
C VAL A 345 -4.55 -5.29 24.17
N LEU A 346 -5.41 -6.31 24.25
CA LEU A 346 -5.20 -7.59 23.57
C LEU A 346 -6.19 -7.71 22.41
N SER A 347 -5.74 -8.27 21.30
CA SER A 347 -6.64 -8.70 20.22
C SER A 347 -7.42 -9.91 20.65
N ILE A 348 -8.62 -10.05 20.08
CA ILE A 348 -9.30 -11.33 19.99
C ILE A 348 -9.54 -11.56 18.51
N LEU A 349 -8.84 -12.53 17.95
CA LEU A 349 -8.91 -12.88 16.54
C LEU A 349 -9.67 -14.18 16.39
N THR A 350 -10.74 -14.17 15.61
CA THR A 350 -11.59 -15.35 15.38
C THR A 350 -11.84 -15.51 13.88
N THR A 351 -12.38 -16.64 13.46
CA THR A 351 -12.73 -16.90 12.05
C THR A 351 -13.87 -16.04 11.49
N GLY A 352 -14.50 -15.16 12.30
CA GLY A 352 -15.59 -14.31 11.82
C GLY A 352 -15.69 -12.92 12.44
N ASN A 353 -15.46 -12.78 13.74
CA ASN A 353 -15.53 -11.48 14.43
C ASN A 353 -14.25 -11.19 15.22
N ASN A 354 -13.54 -10.14 14.84
CA ASN A 354 -12.38 -9.66 15.58
C ASN A 354 -12.79 -8.62 16.62
N GLY A 355 -12.11 -8.65 17.76
CA GLY A 355 -12.39 -7.79 18.91
C GLY A 355 -11.12 -7.33 19.61
N VAL A 356 -11.32 -6.52 20.65
CA VAL A 356 -10.27 -6.14 21.60
C VAL A 356 -10.77 -6.29 23.02
N VAL A 357 -9.87 -6.69 23.89
CA VAL A 357 -10.07 -6.61 25.34
C VAL A 357 -9.06 -5.67 25.95
N THR A 358 -9.52 -4.93 26.95
CA THR A 358 -8.72 -3.96 27.69
C THR A 358 -8.53 -4.49 29.11
N VAL A 359 -7.28 -4.67 29.52
CA VAL A 359 -6.91 -5.18 30.83
C VAL A 359 -6.27 -4.07 31.65
N ASP A 360 -6.82 -3.81 32.85
CA ASP A 360 -6.16 -2.97 33.86
C ASP A 360 -5.04 -3.76 34.51
N LEU A 361 -3.80 -3.29 34.41
CA LEU A 361 -2.60 -4.02 34.86
C LEU A 361 -2.30 -3.87 36.36
N ASP A 362 -2.94 -2.93 37.05
CA ASP A 362 -2.82 -2.80 38.51
C ASP A 362 -3.76 -3.81 39.18
N LYS A 363 -4.97 -3.99 38.63
CA LYS A 363 -5.96 -4.97 39.14
C LYS A 363 -5.86 -6.35 38.50
N LEU A 364 -5.23 -6.43 37.33
CA LEU A 364 -5.19 -7.61 36.45
C LEU A 364 -6.59 -8.15 36.12
N THR A 365 -7.49 -7.26 35.70
CA THR A 365 -8.88 -7.58 35.35
C THR A 365 -9.27 -6.97 34.02
N ILE A 366 -10.12 -7.65 33.26
CA ILE A 366 -10.74 -7.09 32.06
C ILE A 366 -11.67 -5.96 32.48
N THR A 367 -11.45 -4.78 31.90
CA THR A 367 -12.25 -3.58 32.18
C THR A 367 -13.19 -3.22 31.04
N LYS A 368 -12.91 -3.72 29.83
CA LYS A 368 -13.71 -3.43 28.65
C LYS A 368 -13.54 -4.51 27.59
N GLU A 369 -14.65 -4.84 26.95
CA GLU A 369 -14.73 -5.70 25.79
C GLU A 369 -15.41 -4.96 24.64
N ALA A 370 -14.87 -5.11 23.44
CA ALA A 370 -15.44 -4.50 22.26
C ALA A 370 -15.38 -5.41 21.05
N VAL A 371 -16.53 -5.59 20.40
CA VAL A 371 -16.60 -6.11 19.04
C VAL A 371 -16.32 -4.97 18.08
N CYS A 372 -15.25 -5.11 17.31
CA CYS A 372 -14.84 -4.08 16.38
C CYS A 372 -15.65 -4.22 15.08
N SER A 373 -16.61 -3.33 14.85
CA SER A 373 -17.31 -3.23 13.55
C SER A 373 -17.08 -1.88 12.90
N PHE A 374 -16.61 -1.89 11.65
CA PHE A 374 -16.25 -0.69 10.91
C PHE A 374 -17.48 0.01 10.32
N ILE A 375 -17.82 1.20 10.81
CA ILE A 375 -18.71 2.15 10.13
C ILE A 375 -18.04 3.53 10.16
N PRO A 376 -17.50 4.05 9.04
CA PRO A 376 -16.82 5.33 9.04
C PRO A 376 -17.81 6.48 9.25
N LYS A 377 -17.73 7.16 10.40
CA LYS A 377 -18.18 8.56 10.55
C LYS A 377 -16.92 9.43 10.56
N THR A 378 -16.81 10.35 9.62
CA THR A 378 -15.61 11.20 9.48
C THR A 378 -15.73 12.45 10.36
N ALA A 379 -14.81 12.62 11.29
CA ALA A 379 -14.41 13.91 11.84
C ALA A 379 -12.92 14.15 11.53
N GLU A 380 -12.45 15.38 11.70
CA GLU A 380 -11.08 15.78 11.43
C GLU A 380 -10.12 15.13 12.45
N GLY A 381 -9.54 13.97 12.11
CA GLY A 381 -8.43 13.38 12.87
C GLY A 381 -8.46 11.89 13.27
N ASP A 382 -9.15 10.96 12.60
CA ASP A 382 -9.24 9.56 13.10
C ASP A 382 -8.65 8.47 12.17
N VAL A 383 -8.39 7.28 12.75
CA VAL A 383 -7.73 6.05 12.22
C VAL A 383 -8.62 4.77 12.44
N ILE A 384 -8.37 3.61 11.78
CA ILE A 384 -9.28 2.45 11.43
C ILE A 384 -8.74 1.07 11.83
N ALA A 385 -9.65 0.10 12.09
CA ALA A 385 -9.50 -1.37 12.10
C ALA A 385 -10.14 -2.05 10.84
N GLY A 386 -9.60 -3.19 10.36
CA GLY A 386 -9.99 -3.88 9.12
C GLY A 386 -11.26 -4.77 9.19
N VAL A 387 -11.82 -5.13 8.02
CA VAL A 387 -12.90 -6.11 7.80
C VAL A 387 -12.60 -6.98 6.56
N GLU A 388 -13.02 -8.24 6.66
CA GLU A 388 -13.03 -9.36 5.71
C GLU A 388 -13.69 -9.08 4.34
N GLN A 389 -13.29 -9.83 3.30
CA GLN A 389 -14.12 -10.11 2.13
C GLN A 389 -14.07 -11.61 1.80
N ASP A 390 -15.21 -12.29 1.96
CA ASP A 390 -15.56 -13.66 1.56
C ASP A 390 -14.42 -14.63 1.22
N GLY A 391 -14.10 -15.50 2.18
CA GLY A 391 -13.59 -16.85 1.90
C GLY A 391 -12.08 -17.06 1.96
N PHE A 392 -11.28 -16.06 2.31
CA PHE A 392 -9.83 -16.22 2.55
C PHE A 392 -9.38 -15.28 3.69
N GLU A 393 -8.95 -15.87 4.81
CA GLU A 393 -8.60 -15.23 6.09
C GLU A 393 -7.29 -14.43 6.04
N PHE A 394 -7.31 -13.18 6.54
CA PHE A 394 -6.12 -12.47 7.06
C PHE A 394 -6.56 -11.47 8.14
N HIS A 395 -5.92 -11.47 9.32
CA HIS A 395 -6.41 -10.73 10.49
C HIS A 395 -5.31 -10.04 11.31
N ASP A 396 -5.27 -8.70 11.26
CA ASP A 396 -4.55 -7.86 12.23
C ASP A 396 -5.50 -6.84 12.88
N VAL A 397 -5.37 -6.66 14.20
CA VAL A 397 -6.17 -5.70 14.99
C VAL A 397 -5.40 -4.40 15.19
N VAL A 398 -6.03 -3.27 14.85
CA VAL A 398 -5.44 -1.93 14.98
C VAL A 398 -5.90 -1.26 16.27
N VAL A 399 -4.97 -0.87 17.14
CA VAL A 399 -5.28 -0.13 18.37
C VAL A 399 -5.06 1.36 18.18
N SER A 400 -6.10 2.14 18.35
CA SER A 400 -6.00 3.55 18.75
C SER A 400 -6.98 3.81 19.88
N LYS A 401 -6.98 5.00 20.49
CA LYS A 401 -7.79 5.29 21.67
C LYS A 401 -9.27 5.06 21.35
N LEU A 402 -9.84 3.99 21.94
CA LEU A 402 -11.23 3.56 21.76
C LEU A 402 -12.17 4.64 22.30
N VAL A 403 -13.00 5.22 21.44
CA VAL A 403 -14.15 6.05 21.81
C VAL A 403 -15.40 5.21 21.67
N SER A 404 -16.27 5.15 22.66
CA SER A 404 -17.55 4.46 22.52
C SER A 404 -18.43 5.08 21.42
N SER A 405 -18.99 4.28 20.49
CA SER A 405 -20.13 4.70 19.63
C SER A 405 -21.50 4.41 20.25
N GLY A 406 -21.52 3.88 21.47
CA GLY A 406 -22.73 3.39 22.11
C GLY A 406 -22.74 1.87 22.27
N VAL A 407 -23.70 1.43 23.07
CA VAL A 407 -23.86 0.08 23.56
C VAL A 407 -24.90 -0.67 22.73
N GLN A 408 -24.58 -1.86 22.27
CA GLN A 408 -25.50 -2.82 21.65
C GLN A 408 -25.80 -3.95 22.61
N LYS A 409 -26.94 -4.61 22.47
CA LYS A 409 -27.22 -5.83 23.23
C LYS A 409 -26.60 -7.03 22.52
N ALA A 410 -25.94 -7.90 23.28
CA ALA A 410 -25.44 -9.19 22.81
C ALA A 410 -26.62 -10.11 22.44
N ALA A 411 -26.35 -11.28 21.84
CA ALA A 411 -27.42 -12.20 21.41
C ALA A 411 -28.29 -12.74 22.55
N ASP A 412 -27.83 -12.68 23.80
CA ASP A 412 -28.65 -12.97 24.99
C ASP A 412 -29.71 -11.90 25.30
N GLY A 413 -29.69 -10.75 24.59
CA GLY A 413 -30.58 -9.62 24.79
C GLY A 413 -30.36 -8.84 26.09
N LYS A 414 -29.38 -9.22 26.90
CA LYS A 414 -29.16 -8.70 28.26
C LYS A 414 -27.84 -7.97 28.38
N THR A 415 -26.79 -8.51 27.77
CA THR A 415 -25.43 -8.01 27.94
C THR A 415 -25.14 -6.84 27.01
N ASP A 416 -24.53 -5.81 27.56
CA ASP A 416 -24.16 -4.58 26.85
C ASP A 416 -22.77 -4.73 26.21
N VAL A 417 -22.71 -4.71 24.88
CA VAL A 417 -21.50 -4.78 24.06
C VAL A 417 -21.24 -3.40 23.46
N GLU A 418 -20.08 -2.82 23.76
CA GLU A 418 -19.76 -1.48 23.29
C GLU A 418 -19.14 -1.52 21.89
N LYS A 419 -19.77 -0.83 20.93
CA LYS A 419 -19.19 -0.64 19.60
C LYS A 419 -18.14 0.46 19.67
N CYS A 420 -16.90 0.19 19.28
CA CYS A 420 -15.84 1.19 19.35
C CYS A 420 -15.69 2.02 18.07
N LEU A 421 -15.62 3.35 18.25
CA LEU A 421 -15.01 4.35 17.39
C LEU A 421 -13.57 4.57 17.82
N LEU A 422 -12.79 5.27 17.01
CA LEU A 422 -11.35 5.43 17.20
C LEU A 422 -11.01 6.92 17.27
N SER A 423 -10.09 7.32 18.15
CA SER A 423 -9.64 8.71 18.34
C SER A 423 -8.14 8.94 18.12
N ASN A 424 -7.81 10.17 17.73
CA ASN A 424 -6.47 10.75 17.55
C ASN A 424 -5.40 10.32 18.59
N GLY A 425 -4.20 9.95 18.10
CA GLY A 425 -2.95 10.17 18.84
C GLY A 425 -2.02 8.99 19.16
N HIS A 426 -2.23 7.74 18.70
CA HIS A 426 -1.35 6.61 19.10
C HIS A 426 -1.06 5.58 17.98
N VAL A 427 -0.04 4.75 18.27
CA VAL A 427 0.63 3.70 17.47
C VAL A 427 -0.36 2.79 16.75
N MET A 428 -0.13 2.58 15.46
CA MET A 428 -0.99 1.82 14.56
C MET A 428 -0.12 0.88 13.72
N SER A 429 -0.42 -0.42 13.75
CA SER A 429 -0.04 -1.37 12.70
C SER A 429 -1.16 -1.39 11.66
N ILE A 430 -0.86 -1.23 10.37
CA ILE A 430 -1.85 -1.36 9.28
C ILE A 430 -1.58 -2.66 8.55
N PRO A 431 -2.56 -3.56 8.43
CA PRO A 431 -2.52 -4.59 7.39
C PRO A 431 -2.79 -3.93 6.04
N LEU A 432 -1.79 -3.92 5.16
CA LEU A 432 -1.99 -3.53 3.77
C LEU A 432 -2.73 -4.67 3.07
N ARG A 433 -3.89 -4.37 2.46
CA ARG A 433 -4.77 -5.35 1.81
C ARG A 433 -4.00 -6.42 1.01
N GLU A 434 -4.11 -7.66 1.47
CA GLU A 434 -3.35 -8.80 1.00
C GLU A 434 -4.05 -9.47 -0.18
N SER A 435 -3.38 -9.50 -1.32
CA SER A 435 -3.78 -10.27 -2.48
C SER A 435 -2.78 -11.43 -2.60
N TYR A 436 -3.09 -12.55 -1.94
CA TYR A 436 -2.39 -13.83 -2.05
C TYR A 436 -0.88 -13.81 -1.81
N GLY A 437 -0.45 -14.19 -0.60
CA GLY A 437 0.94 -14.52 -0.27
C GLY A 437 1.49 -13.67 0.87
N MET A 438 2.39 -14.24 1.68
CA MET A 438 3.06 -13.58 2.79
C MET A 438 3.79 -12.31 2.33
N TYR A 439 3.40 -11.11 2.76
CA TYR A 439 4.08 -9.87 2.33
C TYR A 439 4.38 -8.91 3.49
N GLY A 440 5.63 -8.95 3.96
CA GLY A 440 6.07 -8.12 5.07
C GLY A 440 6.18 -6.63 4.76
N SER A 441 5.32 -5.90 5.44
CA SER A 441 5.53 -4.50 5.73
C SER A 441 5.19 -4.24 7.18
N ALA A 442 5.79 -3.22 7.79
CA ALA A 442 5.38 -2.75 9.11
C ALA A 442 5.02 -1.28 9.03
N VAL A 443 3.98 -0.91 9.78
CA VAL A 443 3.48 0.45 9.82
C VAL A 443 3.54 0.97 11.25
N GLN A 444 3.87 2.24 11.40
CA GLN A 444 3.82 2.96 12.67
C GLN A 444 3.23 4.35 12.46
N ILE A 445 2.45 4.83 13.41
CA ILE A 445 2.05 6.24 13.47
C ILE A 445 2.81 6.91 14.58
N TYR A 446 3.41 8.06 14.26
CA TYR A 446 3.98 8.95 15.26
C TYR A 446 3.57 10.39 14.93
N GLY A 447 2.94 11.06 15.90
CA GLY A 447 2.37 12.40 15.70
C GLY A 447 1.30 12.40 14.60
N GLN A 448 1.44 13.30 13.62
CA GLN A 448 0.55 13.36 12.44
C GLN A 448 1.12 12.60 11.23
N ASN A 449 2.05 11.67 11.43
CA ASN A 449 2.72 10.96 10.35
C ASN A 449 2.51 9.46 10.45
N ILE A 450 2.28 8.83 9.30
CA ILE A 450 2.38 7.39 9.10
C ILE A 450 3.77 7.06 8.55
N TYR A 451 4.39 6.03 9.09
CA TYR A 451 5.66 5.47 8.68
C TYR A 451 5.43 4.03 8.22
N VAL A 452 5.96 3.67 7.07
CA VAL A 452 5.79 2.33 6.48
C VAL A 452 7.17 1.81 6.10
N ILE A 453 7.55 0.62 6.55
CA ILE A 453 8.69 -0.13 6.03
C ILE A 453 8.16 -1.31 5.20
N SER A 454 8.73 -1.57 4.04
CA SER A 454 8.48 -2.76 3.24
C SER A 454 9.72 -3.12 2.42
N GLY A 455 9.63 -4.17 1.59
CA GLY A 455 10.67 -4.50 0.61
C GLY A 455 11.04 -3.33 -0.33
N GLU A 456 10.14 -2.37 -0.56
CA GLU A 456 10.40 -1.19 -1.39
C GLU A 456 11.15 -0.07 -0.63
N GLY A 457 11.25 -0.16 0.69
CA GLY A 457 11.96 0.77 1.54
C GLY A 457 11.11 1.36 2.67
N PHE A 458 11.61 2.45 3.25
CA PHE A 458 10.95 3.18 4.33
C PHE A 458 10.27 4.43 3.76
N PHE A 459 9.03 4.66 4.18
CA PHE A 459 8.16 5.72 3.72
C PHE A 459 7.62 6.48 4.92
N LYS A 460 7.45 7.78 4.76
CA LYS A 460 6.80 8.66 5.73
C LYS A 460 5.71 9.41 4.99
N ALA A 461 4.53 9.57 5.56
CA ALA A 461 3.53 10.46 5.00
C ALA A 461 2.82 11.20 6.11
N LYS A 462 2.52 12.48 5.89
CA LYS A 462 1.58 13.19 6.77
C LYS A 462 0.20 12.55 6.63
N LEU A 463 -0.36 12.09 7.74
CA LEU A 463 -1.72 11.58 7.83
C LEU A 463 -2.70 12.75 7.79
N THR A 464 -3.66 12.70 6.86
CA THR A 464 -4.78 13.65 6.79
C THR A 464 -6.06 12.85 6.54
N ALA A 465 -7.23 13.36 6.95
CA ALA A 465 -8.52 12.67 6.77
C ALA A 465 -8.74 12.19 5.31
N LYS A 466 -8.41 13.02 4.32
CA LYS A 466 -8.48 12.67 2.90
C LYS A 466 -7.50 11.56 2.49
N LYS A 467 -6.26 11.60 2.99
CA LYS A 467 -5.22 10.61 2.67
C LYS A 467 -5.53 9.25 3.27
N PHE A 468 -6.16 9.26 4.43
CA PHE A 468 -6.57 8.07 5.14
C PHE A 468 -7.65 7.29 4.39
N THR A 469 -8.70 7.98 3.88
CA THR A 469 -9.70 7.38 2.99
C THR A 469 -9.09 6.88 1.66
N GLN A 470 -8.06 7.55 1.15
CA GLN A 470 -7.38 7.13 -0.09
C GLN A 470 -6.44 5.93 0.12
N LEU A 471 -5.73 5.85 1.24
CA LEU A 471 -4.95 4.65 1.63
C LEU A 471 -5.86 3.42 1.77
N TYR A 472 -7.05 3.60 2.36
CA TYR A 472 -8.08 2.57 2.47
C TYR A 472 -8.64 2.12 1.10
N GLY A 473 -8.69 3.04 0.12
CA GLY A 473 -9.11 2.75 -1.25
C GLY A 473 -8.00 2.25 -2.17
N ILE A 474 -6.74 2.24 -1.72
CA ILE A 474 -5.64 1.59 -2.41
C ILE A 474 -5.76 0.11 -2.10
N SER A 475 -6.56 -0.57 -2.92
CA SER A 475 -6.78 -2.02 -2.81
C SER A 475 -5.48 -2.82 -2.85
N ASN A 476 -4.43 -2.27 -3.44
CA ASN A 476 -3.15 -2.90 -3.56
C ASN A 476 -2.10 -1.79 -3.42
N PHE A 477 -1.16 -1.91 -2.51
CA PHE A 477 0.18 -1.37 -2.78
C PHE A 477 0.77 -2.19 -3.93
N ASP A 478 0.19 -2.04 -5.12
CA ASP A 478 0.52 -2.81 -6.30
C ASP A 478 2.02 -2.63 -6.51
N GLY A 479 2.77 -3.73 -6.60
CA GLY A 479 4.19 -3.72 -6.92
C GLY A 479 5.15 -3.34 -5.79
N ILE A 480 4.79 -3.53 -4.51
CA ILE A 480 5.78 -4.01 -3.54
C ILE A 480 6.13 -5.44 -3.94
N GLN A 481 7.40 -5.75 -4.17
CA GLN A 481 7.80 -7.12 -4.51
C GLN A 481 7.41 -8.11 -3.40
N GLU A 482 6.95 -9.28 -3.83
CA GLU A 482 6.79 -10.46 -2.97
C GLU A 482 8.07 -10.70 -2.16
N SER A 483 7.95 -10.85 -0.84
CA SER A 483 9.08 -11.22 0.01
C SER A 483 8.64 -12.15 1.13
N GLU A 484 9.31 -13.29 1.27
CA GLU A 484 9.24 -14.25 2.39
C GLU A 484 9.68 -13.65 3.75
N VAL A 485 9.67 -12.33 3.86
CA VAL A 485 10.22 -11.57 4.96
C VAL A 485 9.09 -10.78 5.59
N THR A 486 8.80 -11.00 6.87
CA THR A 486 7.90 -10.20 7.72
C THR A 486 8.70 -9.05 8.34
N PHE A 487 8.08 -7.89 8.57
CA PHE A 487 8.76 -6.74 9.21
C PHE A 487 8.06 -6.37 10.50
N SER A 488 8.81 -5.79 11.43
CA SER A 488 8.34 -5.09 12.61
C SER A 488 9.06 -3.76 12.74
N LEU A 489 8.32 -2.73 13.12
CA LEU A 489 8.81 -1.36 13.25
C LEU A 489 8.38 -0.83 14.62
N ALA A 490 9.35 -0.43 15.43
CA ALA A 490 9.14 0.31 16.66
C ALA A 490 9.80 1.69 16.55
N MET A 491 9.17 2.70 17.12
CA MET A 491 9.69 4.07 17.13
C MET A 491 9.86 4.54 18.58
N LYS A 492 11.10 4.86 18.98
CA LYS A 492 11.37 5.51 20.26
C LYS A 492 10.96 6.99 20.21
N ASN A 493 11.17 7.62 19.07
CA ASN A 493 10.69 8.97 18.75
C ASN A 493 10.64 9.14 17.21
N GLU A 494 10.27 10.33 16.70
CA GLU A 494 10.22 10.59 15.25
C GLU A 494 11.54 10.37 14.51
N LYS A 495 12.67 10.31 15.23
CA LYS A 495 14.00 10.18 14.65
C LYS A 495 14.67 8.85 14.94
N GLU A 496 14.25 8.10 15.95
CA GLU A 496 14.90 6.86 16.36
C GLU A 496 13.94 5.69 16.20
N ILE A 497 14.31 4.74 15.33
CA ILE A 497 13.50 3.58 14.96
C ILE A 497 14.26 2.28 15.13
N TYR A 498 13.51 1.20 15.30
CA TYR A 498 14.02 -0.16 15.35
C TYR A 498 13.21 -0.99 14.37
N LEU A 499 13.91 -1.68 13.50
CA LEU A 499 13.37 -2.48 12.41
C LEU A 499 13.84 -3.90 12.61
N MET A 500 12.90 -4.84 12.80
CA MET A 500 13.21 -6.26 12.74
C MET A 500 12.58 -6.87 11.50
N SER A 501 13.31 -7.73 10.82
CA SER A 501 12.79 -8.52 9.72
C SER A 501 12.97 -9.99 10.03
N GLU A 502 11.94 -10.78 9.79
CA GLU A 502 11.89 -12.21 10.02
C GLU A 502 11.73 -12.91 8.68
N LYS A 503 12.54 -13.93 8.40
CA LYS A 503 12.43 -14.75 7.20
C LYS A 503 12.34 -16.21 7.58
N GLN A 504 11.27 -16.87 7.17
CA GLN A 504 11.13 -18.32 7.24
C GLN A 504 11.66 -18.90 5.93
N ASP A 505 12.64 -19.79 6.03
CA ASP A 505 13.16 -20.54 4.89
C ASP A 505 12.34 -21.83 4.67
N ASP A 506 12.49 -22.48 3.51
CA ASP A 506 11.74 -23.71 3.13
C ASP A 506 11.90 -24.89 4.12
N ASP A 507 12.90 -24.84 5.00
CA ASP A 507 13.18 -25.84 6.06
C ASP A 507 12.53 -25.47 7.42
N ASP A 508 11.57 -24.55 7.48
CA ASP A 508 11.00 -23.95 8.70
C ASP A 508 12.01 -23.24 9.62
N LYS A 509 13.22 -22.98 9.11
CA LYS A 509 14.22 -22.18 9.83
C LYS A 509 13.84 -20.72 9.76
N VAL A 510 13.67 -20.11 10.92
CA VAL A 510 13.40 -18.68 11.04
C VAL A 510 14.71 -17.92 11.28
N THR A 511 14.96 -16.92 10.45
CA THR A 511 16.10 -16.00 10.60
C THR A 511 15.62 -14.59 10.86
N TYR A 512 16.23 -13.92 11.83
CA TYR A 512 15.89 -12.55 12.20
C TYR A 512 17.03 -11.61 11.87
N GLN A 513 16.71 -10.43 11.32
CA GLN A 513 17.65 -9.30 11.21
C GLN A 513 17.10 -8.10 11.96
N LEU A 514 17.86 -7.59 12.91
CA LEU A 514 17.53 -6.38 13.65
C LEU A 514 18.39 -5.21 13.19
N GLN A 515 17.75 -4.05 13.04
CA GLN A 515 18.36 -2.81 12.59
C GLN A 515 17.91 -1.67 13.49
N ALA A 516 18.87 -0.92 14.04
CA ALA A 516 18.61 0.34 14.72
C ALA A 516 18.81 1.49 13.73
N GLY A 517 17.82 2.35 13.57
CA GLY A 517 17.79 3.38 12.55
C GLY A 517 17.61 4.78 13.09
N LYS A 518 18.16 5.77 12.35
CA LYS A 518 17.83 7.18 12.51
C LYS A 518 17.15 7.74 11.28
N ILE A 519 16.04 8.43 11.47
CA ILE A 519 15.29 9.18 10.44
C ILE A 519 15.78 10.63 10.47
N GLY A 520 16.19 11.16 9.31
CA GLY A 520 16.69 12.52 9.18
C GLY A 520 17.30 12.80 7.83
#